data_AF-A0ABD3LZJ9-F1
#
_entry.id   AF-A0ABD3LZJ9-F1
#
_cell.length_a   1.000
_cell.length_b   1.000
_cell.length_c   1.000
_cell.angle_alpha   90.00
_cell.angle_beta   90.00
_cell.angle_gamma   90.00
#
_symmetry.space_group_name_H-M   'P 1'
#
loop_
_entity.id
_entity.type
_entity.pdbx_description
1 polymer ?
#
loop_
_entity_poly.entity_id
_entity_poly.type
_entity_poly.pdbx_seq_one_letter_code
_entity_poly.pdbx_strand_id
1 'polypeptide(L)'
;MRWVPLVIAQSILCLFMLHDKSYSYLITDWNVGNDFDMDAPIVIRTNTNNKASRPTQKVTLTNTTTTWLPPNPQLYFIHVGKAGGTTIHESMELELTTPEVICLANESVSNAGSNQPSKCRRRKHAIGTSALEKSIVGFFHMMGVLLSPMQRAWLMDNTNVFLFTVREPIDRLISTYNYHRGTGDSNKIPTKLQFYDLFYNKCFPGGLDDMITMLRSNTKPNCTPLGMNTLTGRALHGGWHFRFNYLHYKNYTMDQSPDHAVAVIRTEHLWDDVVHLDKLLGGTGDFGNLTGTKSTHGSEKYQYNNELSESNTVFLCCLLHKDLESYQAIILRALNLEYDDKQEALGHLLNRCQVKATEDDTTDLVQDPFSWEEFRQSQVCRESLGNLR
;
A
#
# COMPACT_ATOMS: atom_id res chain seq x y z
N MET A 1 -13.88 -5.45 57.95
CA MET A 1 -13.54 -4.07 57.57
C MET A 1 -13.42 -4.03 56.06
N ARG A 2 -14.32 -3.28 55.40
CA ARG A 2 -14.41 -3.16 53.95
C ARG A 2 -13.41 -2.13 53.44
N TRP A 3 -12.83 -2.45 52.29
CA TRP A 3 -11.95 -1.60 51.48
C TRP A 3 -12.75 -0.51 50.76
N VAL A 4 -12.23 0.73 50.80
CA VAL A 4 -12.31 1.74 49.73
C VAL A 4 -11.03 2.59 49.82
N PRO A 5 -10.31 2.80 48.71
CA PRO A 5 -10.00 4.19 48.33
C PRO A 5 -10.29 4.40 46.83
N LEU A 6 -11.11 5.40 46.48
CA LEU A 6 -10.72 6.78 46.15
C LEU A 6 -9.92 6.87 44.84
N VAL A 7 -10.65 7.03 43.73
CA VAL A 7 -10.08 7.43 42.42
C VAL A 7 -10.03 8.96 42.40
N ILE A 8 -8.82 9.51 42.41
CA ILE A 8 -8.57 10.93 42.11
C ILE A 8 -8.29 11.02 40.61
N ALA A 9 -9.13 11.78 39.92
CA ALA A 9 -8.87 12.24 38.57
C ALA A 9 -7.79 13.34 38.60
N GLN A 10 -6.75 13.19 37.79
CA GLN A 10 -5.84 14.29 37.47
C GLN A 10 -5.74 14.45 35.95
N SER A 11 -6.35 15.53 35.48
CA SER A 11 -6.10 16.14 34.20
C SER A 11 -4.68 16.68 34.16
N ILE A 12 -3.89 16.34 33.14
CA ILE A 12 -2.66 17.05 32.81
C ILE A 12 -2.77 17.60 31.38
N LEU A 13 -2.94 18.91 31.33
CA LEU A 13 -2.63 19.78 30.21
C LEU A 13 -1.10 19.87 30.10
N CYS A 14 -0.52 19.59 28.94
CA CYS A 14 0.85 20.01 28.66
C CYS A 14 0.94 20.60 27.24
N LEU A 15 1.11 21.92 27.21
CA LEU A 15 1.75 22.67 26.14
C LEU A 15 3.15 22.09 25.88
N PHE A 16 3.55 21.94 24.61
CA PHE A 16 4.96 22.06 24.24
C PHE A 16 5.11 22.85 22.94
N MET A 17 6.01 23.84 23.03
CA MET A 17 6.46 24.70 21.95
C MET A 17 7.37 23.96 20.97
N LEU A 18 7.36 24.47 19.74
CA LEU A 18 8.28 24.21 18.64
C LEU A 18 9.75 24.41 19.03
N HIS A 19 10.58 23.40 18.80
CA HIS A 19 11.92 23.45 18.16
C HIS A 19 12.66 22.13 18.47
N ASP A 20 12.74 21.22 17.50
CA ASP A 20 14.00 20.78 16.85
C ASP A 20 13.71 19.60 15.90
N LYS A 21 14.33 19.60 14.73
CA LYS A 21 14.05 18.68 13.62
C LYS A 21 14.84 17.37 13.79
N SER A 22 14.14 16.28 14.14
CA SER A 22 14.50 14.90 13.78
C SER A 22 13.45 13.91 14.34
N TYR A 23 12.30 13.82 13.69
CA TYR A 23 11.31 12.78 14.03
C TYR A 23 11.70 11.46 13.36
N SER A 24 12.46 10.64 14.09
CA SER A 24 12.47 9.20 13.84
C SER A 24 11.17 8.63 14.39
N TYR A 25 10.29 8.14 13.51
CA TYR A 25 9.02 7.51 13.91
C TYR A 25 9.28 6.17 14.62
N LEU A 26 9.49 6.23 15.94
CA LEU A 26 9.25 5.12 16.86
C LEU A 26 7.75 5.04 17.11
N ILE A 27 7.04 4.22 16.32
CA ILE A 27 5.68 3.79 16.66
C ILE A 27 5.82 2.73 17.77
N THR A 28 5.99 3.22 18.99
CA THR A 28 6.04 2.44 20.23
C THR A 28 4.98 2.99 21.16
N ASP A 29 3.79 2.38 21.12
CA ASP A 29 2.96 2.08 22.27
C ASP A 29 1.51 1.93 21.84
N TRP A 30 1.10 0.68 21.63
CA TRP A 30 -0.28 0.28 21.86
C TRP A 30 -0.28 -1.06 22.59
N ASN A 31 -0.84 -1.03 23.79
CA ASN A 31 -1.03 -2.19 24.66
C ASN A 31 -1.80 -3.27 23.90
N VAL A 32 -1.11 -4.39 23.67
CA VAL A 32 -1.71 -5.64 23.17
C VAL A 32 -2.44 -6.27 24.35
N GLY A 33 -3.73 -5.98 24.44
CA GLY A 33 -4.65 -6.62 25.37
C GLY A 33 -5.93 -6.95 24.63
N ASN A 34 -6.11 -8.24 24.40
CA ASN A 34 -7.29 -8.96 23.93
C ASN A 34 -7.34 -9.26 22.42
N ASP A 35 -7.43 -10.56 22.16
CA ASP A 35 -7.81 -11.20 20.91
C ASP A 35 -8.94 -10.42 20.24
N PHE A 36 -8.63 -9.78 19.11
CA PHE A 36 -9.65 -9.27 18.21
C PHE A 36 -9.93 -10.34 17.16
N ASP A 37 -11.05 -11.02 17.37
CA ASP A 37 -11.71 -11.86 16.39
C ASP A 37 -12.04 -11.01 15.13
N MET A 38 -11.35 -11.31 14.03
CA MET A 38 -11.44 -10.56 12.76
C MET A 38 -12.44 -11.15 11.77
N ASP A 39 -13.24 -12.16 12.18
CA ASP A 39 -14.26 -12.79 11.33
C ASP A 39 -15.68 -12.18 11.49
N ALA A 40 -15.81 -10.97 12.06
CA ALA A 40 -17.11 -10.31 12.11
C ALA A 40 -17.59 -9.96 10.69
N PRO A 41 -18.75 -10.50 10.23
CA PRO A 41 -19.25 -10.20 8.90
C PRO A 41 -19.62 -8.72 8.79
N ILE A 42 -19.13 -8.07 7.74
CA ILE A 42 -19.55 -6.74 7.35
C ILE A 42 -21.05 -6.79 7.06
N VAL A 43 -21.84 -6.14 7.91
CA VAL A 43 -23.28 -5.99 7.71
C VAL A 43 -23.49 -5.07 6.51
N ILE A 44 -23.74 -5.66 5.34
CA ILE A 44 -24.18 -4.96 4.15
C ILE A 44 -25.59 -4.44 4.41
N ARG A 45 -25.73 -3.16 4.78
CA ARG A 45 -27.02 -2.47 4.72
C ARG A 45 -27.29 -2.13 3.25
N THR A 46 -27.97 -3.03 2.55
CA THR A 46 -28.57 -2.68 1.25
C THR A 46 -29.77 -1.78 1.51
N ASN A 47 -29.63 -0.48 1.25
CA ASN A 47 -30.81 0.39 1.14
C ASN A 47 -31.43 0.13 -0.23
N THR A 48 -32.42 -0.78 -0.24
CA THR A 48 -33.21 -1.14 -1.41
C THR A 48 -34.22 -0.04 -1.67
N ASN A 49 -33.85 1.02 -2.38
CA ASN A 49 -34.78 1.87 -3.12
C ASN A 49 -34.02 2.74 -4.15
N ASN A 50 -34.16 2.34 -5.42
CA ASN A 50 -33.85 3.03 -6.69
C ASN A 50 -32.91 2.24 -7.61
N LYS A 51 -33.43 1.12 -8.12
CA LYS A 51 -32.86 0.43 -9.29
C LYS A 51 -33.33 1.16 -10.56
N ALA A 52 -32.56 2.13 -11.03
CA ALA A 52 -32.60 2.54 -12.43
C ALA A 52 -31.47 1.80 -13.15
N SER A 53 -31.83 0.80 -13.95
CA SER A 53 -30.92 0.06 -14.82
C SER A 53 -30.30 1.01 -15.85
N ARG A 54 -28.98 1.27 -15.74
CA ARG A 54 -28.20 1.89 -16.81
C ARG A 54 -27.44 0.82 -17.60
N PRO A 55 -27.40 0.92 -18.94
CA PRO A 55 -26.80 -0.10 -19.78
C PRO A 55 -25.27 -0.12 -19.58
N THR A 56 -24.72 -1.33 -19.45
CA THR A 56 -23.30 -1.62 -19.50
C THR A 56 -22.78 -1.31 -20.91
N GLN A 57 -22.16 -0.14 -21.05
CA GLN A 57 -21.44 0.22 -22.27
C GLN A 57 -20.09 -0.50 -22.23
N LYS A 58 -19.90 -1.49 -23.13
CA LYS A 58 -18.57 -2.02 -23.44
C LYS A 58 -17.74 -0.86 -24.00
N VAL A 59 -16.77 -0.39 -23.24
CA VAL A 59 -15.80 0.62 -23.70
C VAL A 59 -14.79 -0.08 -24.60
N THR A 60 -14.86 0.19 -25.89
CA THR A 60 -13.82 -0.19 -26.85
C THR A 60 -12.70 0.85 -26.74
N LEU A 61 -11.51 0.42 -26.28
CA LEU A 61 -10.31 1.24 -26.22
C LEU A 61 -9.82 1.52 -27.65
N THR A 62 -10.06 2.72 -28.15
CA THR A 62 -9.45 3.22 -29.40
C THR A 62 -8.11 3.90 -29.07
N ASN A 63 -7.11 3.75 -29.95
CA ASN A 63 -5.70 4.22 -29.87
C ASN A 63 -5.45 5.74 -29.76
N THR A 64 -6.35 6.47 -29.10
CA THR A 64 -6.18 7.86 -28.67
C THR A 64 -6.80 8.00 -27.28
N THR A 65 -6.29 7.25 -26.29
CA THR A 65 -6.67 7.47 -24.88
C THR A 65 -5.95 8.69 -24.38
N THR A 66 -6.61 9.83 -24.51
CA THR A 66 -6.21 11.07 -23.86
C THR A 66 -6.10 10.85 -22.33
N THR A 67 -4.88 10.95 -21.81
CA THR A 67 -4.48 10.81 -20.40
C THR A 67 -4.98 11.98 -19.55
N TRP A 68 -6.29 12.01 -19.26
CA TRP A 68 -6.86 13.04 -18.39
C TRP A 68 -7.43 12.46 -17.11
N LEU A 69 -6.94 12.98 -15.98
CA LEU A 69 -7.60 12.85 -14.69
C LEU A 69 -9.01 13.47 -14.76
N PRO A 70 -9.94 13.04 -13.90
CA PRO A 70 -11.26 13.67 -13.82
C PRO A 70 -11.12 15.17 -13.51
N PRO A 71 -12.07 16.01 -13.98
CA PRO A 71 -12.04 17.44 -13.66
C PRO A 71 -12.10 17.65 -12.14
N ASN A 72 -11.30 18.60 -11.64
CA ASN A 72 -11.11 18.86 -10.20
C ASN A 72 -10.79 17.58 -9.42
N PRO A 73 -9.67 16.91 -9.72
CA PRO A 73 -9.32 15.66 -9.07
C PRO A 73 -9.08 15.89 -7.57
N GLN A 74 -9.67 15.02 -6.76
CA GLN A 74 -9.52 14.95 -5.30
C GLN A 74 -8.91 13.60 -4.99
N LEU A 75 -7.64 13.62 -4.58
CA LEU A 75 -6.81 12.43 -4.49
C LEU A 75 -6.86 11.85 -3.09
N TYR A 76 -7.13 10.56 -3.00
CA TYR A 76 -6.89 9.75 -1.82
C TYR A 76 -5.55 9.02 -1.98
N PHE A 77 -4.55 9.44 -1.21
CA PHE A 77 -3.20 8.87 -1.29
C PHE A 77 -3.13 7.49 -0.63
N ILE A 78 -2.89 6.45 -1.42
CA ILE A 78 -2.79 5.07 -0.99
C ILE A 78 -1.33 4.69 -0.84
N HIS A 79 -0.82 4.83 0.38
CA HIS A 79 0.57 4.51 0.71
C HIS A 79 0.72 3.00 0.88
N VAL A 80 1.16 2.33 -0.17
CA VAL A 80 1.59 0.93 -0.09
C VAL A 80 2.96 0.87 0.58
N GLY A 81 3.06 0.14 1.69
CA GLY A 81 4.33 -0.01 2.40
C GLY A 81 5.43 -0.58 1.51
N LYS A 82 6.63 0.00 1.62
CA LYS A 82 7.82 -0.33 0.81
C LYS A 82 7.77 0.02 -0.66
N ALA A 83 6.86 0.93 -1.01
CA ALA A 83 6.74 1.46 -2.35
C ALA A 83 6.96 2.99 -2.40
N GLY A 84 7.97 3.52 -1.70
CA GLY A 84 8.34 4.94 -1.80
C GLY A 84 7.39 5.94 -1.13
N GLY A 85 6.22 5.52 -0.65
CA GLY A 85 5.19 6.42 -0.13
C GLY A 85 5.57 7.23 1.12
N THR A 86 6.52 6.78 1.95
CA THR A 86 7.07 7.63 3.03
C THR A 86 7.73 8.88 2.47
N THR A 87 8.51 8.77 1.38
CA THR A 87 9.18 9.92 0.74
C THR A 87 8.15 10.97 0.33
N ILE A 88 7.05 10.54 -0.29
CA ILE A 88 5.97 11.45 -0.72
C ILE A 88 5.24 12.03 0.48
N HIS A 89 4.90 11.20 1.46
CA HIS A 89 4.23 11.62 2.69
C HIS A 89 5.02 12.71 3.42
N GLU A 90 6.33 12.54 3.58
CA GLU A 90 7.22 13.50 4.23
C GLU A 90 7.44 14.75 3.37
N SER A 91 7.67 14.58 2.06
CA SER A 91 7.96 15.72 1.15
C SER A 91 6.77 16.65 0.97
N MET A 92 5.54 16.15 1.09
CA MET A 92 4.30 16.91 0.92
C MET A 92 3.56 17.15 2.24
N GLU A 93 4.18 16.81 3.38
CA GLU A 93 3.62 16.96 4.73
C GLU A 93 2.19 16.40 4.86
N LEU A 94 1.95 15.21 4.29
CA LEU A 94 0.59 14.65 4.19
C LEU A 94 -0.05 14.37 5.55
N GLU A 95 0.73 14.24 6.61
CA GLU A 95 0.24 14.16 7.99
C GLU A 95 -0.69 15.31 8.37
N LEU A 96 -0.46 16.51 7.80
CA LEU A 96 -1.26 17.70 8.06
C LEU A 96 -2.68 17.62 7.47
N THR A 97 -2.96 16.65 6.59
CA THR A 97 -4.33 16.38 6.11
C THR A 97 -5.19 15.69 7.18
N THR A 98 -4.58 14.97 8.12
CA THR A 98 -5.29 14.14 9.10
C THR A 98 -6.25 14.94 9.98
N PRO A 99 -5.84 16.05 10.64
CA PRO A 99 -6.75 16.83 11.47
C PRO A 99 -7.91 17.46 10.68
N GLU A 100 -7.66 17.82 9.42
CA GLU A 100 -8.69 18.35 8.51
C GLU A 100 -9.75 17.29 8.19
N VAL A 101 -9.33 16.09 7.79
CA VAL A 101 -10.23 14.96 7.52
C VAL A 101 -11.03 14.59 8.76
N ILE A 102 -10.40 14.53 9.94
CA ILE A 102 -11.09 14.23 11.21
C ILE A 102 -12.20 15.26 11.44
N CYS A 103 -11.91 16.55 11.26
CA CYS A 103 -12.90 17.60 11.43
C CYS A 103 -14.05 17.45 10.43
N LEU A 104 -13.73 17.39 9.13
CA LEU A 104 -14.73 17.36 8.06
C LEU A 104 -15.64 16.13 8.15
N ALA A 105 -15.07 14.96 8.45
CA ALA A 105 -15.85 13.74 8.63
C ALA A 105 -16.79 13.83 9.83
N ASN A 106 -16.32 14.29 10.99
CA ASN A 106 -17.15 14.43 12.19
C ASN A 106 -18.25 15.49 11.99
N GLU A 107 -17.94 16.58 11.29
CA GLU A 107 -18.92 17.61 10.95
C GLU A 107 -19.99 17.07 9.98
N SER A 108 -19.60 16.27 8.98
CA SER A 108 -20.55 15.69 8.01
C SER A 108 -21.63 14.83 8.68
N VAL A 109 -21.28 14.13 9.76
CA VAL A 109 -22.23 13.35 10.57
C VAL A 109 -23.07 14.25 11.46
N SER A 110 -22.44 15.22 12.13
CA SER A 110 -23.10 16.10 13.10
C SER A 110 -24.09 17.07 12.44
N ASN A 111 -23.79 17.49 11.20
CA ASN A 111 -24.55 18.49 10.45
C ASN A 111 -25.40 17.88 9.34
N ALA A 112 -25.61 16.56 9.32
CA ALA A 112 -26.41 15.88 8.30
C ALA A 112 -27.82 16.52 8.20
N GLY A 113 -28.09 17.22 7.09
CA GLY A 113 -29.35 17.92 6.84
C GLY A 113 -29.41 19.38 7.33
N SER A 114 -28.31 19.96 7.80
CA SER A 114 -28.22 21.39 8.15
C SER A 114 -27.45 22.19 7.08
N ASN A 115 -27.95 23.39 6.74
CA ASN A 115 -27.28 24.32 5.82
C ASN A 115 -26.23 25.21 6.52
N GLN A 116 -25.67 24.77 7.65
CA GLN A 116 -24.65 25.56 8.34
C GLN A 116 -23.33 25.52 7.57
N PRO A 117 -22.65 26.68 7.40
CA PRO A 117 -21.32 26.70 6.79
C PRO A 117 -20.35 25.88 7.65
N SER A 118 -19.50 25.10 6.99
CA SER A 118 -18.52 24.25 7.66
C SER A 118 -17.62 25.05 8.59
N LYS A 119 -17.49 24.58 9.84
CA LYS A 119 -16.56 25.15 10.83
C LYS A 119 -15.15 24.63 10.65
N CYS A 120 -14.98 23.54 9.90
CA CYS A 120 -13.69 22.99 9.56
C CYS A 120 -12.97 23.88 8.55
N ARG A 121 -11.84 24.45 8.97
CA ARG A 121 -10.97 25.20 8.07
C ARG A 121 -10.12 24.22 7.27
N ARG A 122 -10.18 24.34 5.95
CA ARG A 122 -9.20 23.69 5.07
C ARG A 122 -7.80 24.22 5.34
N ARG A 123 -6.79 23.36 5.21
CA ARG A 123 -5.38 23.76 5.29
C ARG A 123 -5.14 24.91 4.31
N LYS A 124 -4.52 25.98 4.80
CA LYS A 124 -3.96 27.00 3.93
C LYS A 124 -2.62 26.48 3.42
N HIS A 125 -2.57 26.17 2.14
CA HIS A 125 -1.31 25.82 1.50
C HIS A 125 -0.42 27.06 1.39
N ALA A 126 0.89 26.87 1.58
CA ALA A 126 1.86 27.92 1.39
C ALA A 126 1.88 28.40 -0.08
N ILE A 127 2.36 29.62 -0.30
CA ILE A 127 2.64 30.10 -1.66
C ILE A 127 3.71 29.16 -2.25
N GLY A 128 3.46 28.66 -3.45
CA GLY A 128 4.37 27.73 -4.13
C GLY A 128 4.14 26.25 -3.81
N THR A 129 3.16 25.88 -2.98
CA THR A 129 2.78 24.47 -2.82
C THR A 129 2.35 23.87 -4.16
N SER A 130 2.84 22.66 -4.47
CA SER A 130 2.57 21.93 -5.71
C SER A 130 1.06 21.70 -5.93
N ALA A 131 0.63 21.56 -7.19
CA ALA A 131 -0.75 21.23 -7.52
C ALA A 131 -1.09 19.81 -7.04
N LEU A 132 -0.10 18.90 -7.09
CA LEU A 132 -0.22 17.57 -6.54
C LEU A 132 -0.53 17.56 -5.04
N GLU A 133 0.26 18.26 -4.21
CA GLU A 133 0.00 18.34 -2.76
C GLU A 133 -1.37 18.94 -2.46
N LYS A 134 -1.78 20.00 -3.17
CA LYS A 134 -3.10 20.64 -3.00
C LYS A 134 -4.26 19.73 -3.34
N SER A 135 -4.05 18.77 -4.23
CA SER A 135 -5.11 17.88 -4.71
C SER A 135 -5.28 16.65 -3.80
N ILE A 136 -4.31 16.36 -2.91
CA ILE A 136 -4.39 15.26 -1.94
C ILE A 136 -5.23 15.68 -0.75
N VAL A 137 -6.35 14.97 -0.54
CA VAL A 137 -7.31 15.25 0.54
C VAL A 137 -6.94 14.51 1.83
N GLY A 138 -6.36 13.33 1.70
CA GLY A 138 -5.98 12.48 2.83
C GLY A 138 -5.21 11.25 2.38
N PHE A 139 -4.81 10.41 3.32
CA PHE A 139 -4.06 9.20 3.00
C PHE A 139 -4.50 7.96 3.77
N PHE A 140 -4.18 6.80 3.20
CA PHE A 140 -4.42 5.48 3.77
C PHE A 140 -3.12 4.68 3.77
N HIS A 141 -2.76 4.14 4.92
CA HIS A 141 -1.62 3.26 5.08
C HIS A 141 -1.96 2.11 6.04
N MET A 142 -1.62 0.88 5.65
CA MET A 142 -1.83 -0.33 6.44
C MET A 142 -3.32 -0.56 6.77
N MET A 143 -3.68 -0.41 8.05
CA MET A 143 -5.07 -0.49 8.52
C MET A 143 -5.76 0.87 8.63
N GLY A 144 -5.15 1.93 8.07
CA GLY A 144 -5.63 3.30 8.22
C GLY A 144 -5.29 3.88 9.59
N VAL A 145 -4.02 3.72 10.01
CA VAL A 145 -3.53 3.92 11.38
C VAL A 145 -3.84 5.28 12.04
N LEU A 146 -4.28 6.30 11.29
CA LEU A 146 -4.61 7.63 11.80
C LEU A 146 -6.10 7.99 11.75
N LEU A 147 -6.93 7.18 11.10
CA LEU A 147 -8.33 7.52 10.82
C LEU A 147 -9.26 6.38 11.23
N SER A 148 -10.38 6.75 11.86
CA SER A 148 -11.43 5.81 12.20
C SER A 148 -12.10 5.23 10.93
N PRO A 149 -12.80 4.09 11.02
CA PRO A 149 -13.57 3.55 9.90
C PRO A 149 -14.52 4.56 9.25
N MET A 150 -15.17 5.41 10.05
CA MET A 150 -16.07 6.47 9.58
C MET A 150 -15.32 7.56 8.80
N GLN A 151 -14.15 8.00 9.30
CA GLN A 151 -13.34 9.03 8.62
C GLN A 151 -12.76 8.53 7.30
N ARG A 152 -12.43 7.24 7.24
CA ARG A 152 -12.01 6.55 6.02
C ARG A 152 -13.13 6.45 5.00
N ALA A 153 -14.34 6.10 5.43
CA ALA A 153 -15.52 6.11 4.56
C ALA A 153 -15.77 7.53 4.00
N TRP A 154 -15.62 8.57 4.83
CA TRP A 154 -15.72 9.95 4.35
C TRP A 154 -14.71 10.26 3.24
N LEU A 155 -13.44 9.81 3.36
CA LEU A 155 -12.45 9.97 2.28
C LEU A 155 -12.87 9.23 1.00
N MET A 156 -13.39 8.00 1.12
CA MET A 156 -13.89 7.23 -0.03
C MET A 156 -15.06 7.94 -0.73
N ASP A 157 -15.91 8.65 0.02
CA ASP A 157 -17.08 9.35 -0.53
C ASP A 157 -16.75 10.76 -1.07
N ASN A 158 -15.64 11.36 -0.64
CA ASN A 158 -15.27 12.76 -0.94
C ASN A 158 -14.00 12.89 -1.79
N THR A 159 -13.50 11.79 -2.33
CA THR A 159 -12.42 11.75 -3.32
C THR A 159 -12.93 11.10 -4.60
N ASN A 160 -12.17 11.22 -5.69
CA ASN A 160 -12.52 10.63 -6.97
C ASN A 160 -11.31 10.03 -7.72
N VAL A 161 -10.12 10.11 -7.12
CA VAL A 161 -8.89 9.48 -7.62
C VAL A 161 -8.19 8.75 -6.49
N PHE A 162 -7.85 7.48 -6.68
CA PHE A 162 -6.88 6.80 -5.84
C PHE A 162 -5.47 7.04 -6.39
N LEU A 163 -4.58 7.62 -5.58
CA LEU A 163 -3.17 7.77 -5.93
C LEU A 163 -2.35 6.72 -5.19
N PHE A 164 -1.97 5.64 -5.88
CA PHE A 164 -1.13 4.60 -5.30
C PHE A 164 0.34 4.94 -5.42
N THR A 165 1.10 4.62 -4.38
CA THR A 165 2.53 4.40 -4.55
C THR A 165 2.81 2.93 -4.77
N VAL A 166 3.51 2.58 -5.84
CA VAL A 166 3.81 1.19 -6.20
C VAL A 166 5.31 0.99 -6.39
N ARG A 167 5.71 -0.26 -6.39
CA ARG A 167 7.05 -0.80 -6.62
C ARG A 167 6.89 -2.17 -7.23
N GLU A 168 7.82 -2.57 -8.08
CA GLU A 168 7.85 -3.94 -8.60
C GLU A 168 7.64 -4.94 -7.43
N PRO A 169 6.64 -5.85 -7.51
CA PRO A 169 6.22 -6.66 -6.37
C PRO A 169 7.31 -7.50 -5.70
N ILE A 170 8.25 -8.06 -6.47
CA ILE A 170 9.34 -8.87 -5.90
C ILE A 170 10.35 -7.98 -5.15
N ASP A 171 10.71 -6.82 -5.71
CA ASP A 171 11.56 -5.84 -5.03
C ASP A 171 10.89 -5.25 -3.78
N ARG A 172 9.58 -5.04 -3.83
CA ARG A 172 8.79 -4.66 -2.66
C ARG A 172 8.89 -5.73 -1.57
N LEU A 173 8.81 -7.00 -1.92
CA LEU A 173 8.92 -8.12 -0.97
C LEU A 173 10.32 -8.21 -0.35
N ILE A 174 11.38 -8.07 -1.15
CA ILE A 174 12.77 -8.03 -0.68
C ILE A 174 12.94 -6.87 0.32
N SER A 175 12.49 -5.67 -0.06
CA SER A 175 12.55 -4.49 0.82
C SER A 175 11.73 -4.67 2.10
N THR A 176 10.59 -5.34 2.01
CA THR A 176 9.73 -5.67 3.14
C THR A 176 10.42 -6.60 4.11
N TYR A 177 11.01 -7.70 3.61
CA TYR A 177 11.74 -8.66 4.43
C TYR A 177 12.91 -8.00 5.14
N ASN A 178 13.75 -7.28 4.41
CA ASN A 178 14.96 -6.67 4.97
C ASN A 178 14.65 -5.57 5.99
N TYR A 179 13.60 -4.78 5.77
CA TYR A 179 13.18 -3.79 6.75
C TYR A 179 12.69 -4.42 8.04
N HIS A 180 11.78 -5.39 7.99
CA HIS A 180 11.23 -6.00 9.21
C HIS A 180 12.29 -6.79 9.96
N ARG A 181 13.21 -7.43 9.23
CA ARG A 181 14.38 -8.08 9.83
C ARG A 181 15.27 -7.06 10.54
N GLY A 182 15.70 -6.00 9.86
CA GLY A 182 16.60 -4.99 10.42
C GLY A 182 15.97 -4.13 11.53
N THR A 183 14.65 -3.89 11.47
CA THR A 183 13.93 -3.19 12.55
C THR A 183 13.68 -4.08 13.78
N GLY A 184 13.71 -5.41 13.60
CA GLY A 184 13.76 -6.37 14.70
C GLY A 184 15.01 -6.19 15.57
N ASP A 185 16.12 -5.76 14.99
CA ASP A 185 17.36 -5.46 15.73
C ASP A 185 17.33 -4.10 16.46
N SER A 186 16.56 -3.12 15.95
CA SER A 186 16.58 -1.74 16.46
C SER A 186 15.55 -1.45 17.57
N ASN A 187 14.46 -2.22 17.68
CA ASN A 187 13.40 -1.98 18.67
C ASN A 187 13.26 -3.11 19.69
N LYS A 188 13.99 -2.97 20.80
CA LYS A 188 13.96 -3.83 22.01
C LYS A 188 12.62 -3.76 22.78
N ILE A 189 11.48 -4.03 22.13
CA ILE A 189 10.19 -4.17 22.82
C ILE A 189 9.92 -5.66 23.13
N PRO A 190 9.84 -6.07 24.41
CA PRO A 190 9.84 -7.48 24.87
C PRO A 190 8.80 -8.43 24.25
N THR A 191 7.65 -7.92 23.77
CA THR A 191 6.54 -8.74 23.26
C THR A 191 6.51 -8.84 21.72
N LYS A 192 7.05 -7.84 21.00
CA LYS A 192 7.34 -7.96 19.55
C LYS A 192 8.45 -8.98 19.27
N LEU A 193 9.29 -9.22 20.29
CA LEU A 193 10.46 -10.09 20.26
C LEU A 193 10.12 -11.57 19.97
N GLN A 194 9.02 -12.15 20.44
CA GLN A 194 8.83 -13.61 20.31
C GLN A 194 8.45 -14.07 18.89
N PHE A 195 7.52 -13.40 18.24
CA PHE A 195 7.12 -13.77 16.86
C PHE A 195 8.22 -13.44 15.85
N TYR A 196 8.91 -12.29 16.02
CA TYR A 196 10.04 -11.94 15.18
C TYR A 196 11.24 -12.87 15.44
N ASP A 197 11.52 -13.24 16.69
CA ASP A 197 12.57 -14.23 17.00
C ASP A 197 12.24 -15.60 16.41
N LEU A 198 10.99 -16.07 16.53
CA LEU A 198 10.57 -17.30 15.89
C LEU A 198 10.74 -17.23 14.37
N PHE A 199 10.31 -16.13 13.75
CA PHE A 199 10.37 -15.96 12.31
C PHE A 199 11.80 -15.78 11.81
N TYR A 200 12.46 -14.69 12.20
CA TYR A 200 13.75 -14.26 11.64
C TYR A 200 14.95 -15.02 12.21
N ASN A 201 14.92 -15.47 13.48
CA ASN A 201 16.09 -16.11 14.08
C ASN A 201 15.98 -17.64 14.08
N LYS A 202 14.81 -18.20 14.43
CA LYS A 202 14.64 -19.66 14.53
C LYS A 202 14.30 -20.31 13.19
N CYS A 203 13.33 -19.75 12.47
CA CYS A 203 12.88 -20.31 11.21
C CYS A 203 13.76 -19.88 10.03
N PHE A 204 13.98 -18.58 9.86
CA PHE A 204 14.54 -17.99 8.64
C PHE A 204 15.80 -17.11 8.86
N PRO A 205 16.89 -17.64 9.46
CA PRO A 205 18.09 -16.86 9.75
C PRO A 205 18.93 -16.47 8.53
N GLY A 206 18.72 -17.08 7.36
CA GLY A 206 19.58 -16.91 6.18
C GLY A 206 19.24 -15.75 5.23
N GLY A 207 18.11 -15.05 5.46
CA GLY A 207 17.60 -14.04 4.53
C GLY A 207 16.40 -14.54 3.71
N LEU A 208 15.93 -13.72 2.76
CA LEU A 208 14.73 -14.05 1.98
C LEU A 208 14.97 -15.19 0.99
N ASP A 209 16.10 -15.20 0.29
CA ASP A 209 16.41 -16.26 -0.68
C ASP A 209 16.54 -17.63 0.02
N ASP A 210 17.30 -17.70 1.12
CA ASP A 210 17.42 -18.90 1.95
C ASP A 210 16.08 -19.35 2.53
N MET A 211 15.23 -18.40 2.93
CA MET A 211 13.87 -18.70 3.35
C MET A 211 13.10 -19.40 2.23
N ILE A 212 13.16 -18.90 1.00
CA ILE A 212 12.43 -19.49 -0.14
C ILE A 212 13.00 -20.85 -0.51
N THR A 213 14.33 -21.00 -0.52
CA THR A 213 15.01 -22.29 -0.69
C THR A 213 14.54 -23.30 0.35
N MET A 214 14.42 -22.88 1.62
CA MET A 214 13.90 -23.72 2.70
C MET A 214 12.45 -24.12 2.44
N LEU A 215 11.59 -23.18 2.05
CA LEU A 215 10.19 -23.46 1.76
C LEU A 215 10.05 -24.48 0.62
N ARG A 216 10.76 -24.27 -0.50
CA ARG A 216 10.77 -25.16 -1.67
C ARG A 216 11.25 -26.57 -1.34
N SER A 217 12.34 -26.67 -0.57
CA SER A 217 12.92 -27.96 -0.15
C SER A 217 12.17 -28.60 1.03
N ASN A 218 11.30 -27.83 1.69
CA ASN A 218 10.59 -28.18 2.92
C ASN A 218 11.53 -28.75 4.01
N THR A 219 12.74 -28.20 4.12
CA THR A 219 13.78 -28.68 5.05
C THR A 219 13.47 -28.39 6.53
N LYS A 220 12.56 -27.44 6.82
CA LYS A 220 11.99 -27.21 8.15
C LYS A 220 10.45 -27.18 8.10
N PRO A 221 9.77 -28.34 8.11
CA PRO A 221 8.32 -28.43 7.94
C PRO A 221 7.50 -27.58 8.92
N ASN A 222 7.97 -27.43 10.17
CA ASN A 222 7.30 -26.60 11.18
C ASN A 222 7.35 -25.10 10.87
N CYS A 223 8.33 -24.66 10.08
CA CYS A 223 8.48 -23.28 9.63
C CYS A 223 7.78 -23.02 8.28
N THR A 224 7.44 -24.06 7.53
CA THR A 224 6.85 -23.92 6.20
C THR A 224 5.50 -23.17 6.22
N PRO A 225 4.51 -23.53 7.05
CA PRO A 225 3.25 -22.78 7.12
C PRO A 225 3.47 -21.32 7.53
N LEU A 226 4.42 -21.08 8.43
CA LEU A 226 4.78 -19.75 8.92
C LEU A 226 5.29 -18.84 7.79
N GLY A 227 6.19 -19.37 6.96
CA GLY A 227 6.74 -18.65 5.81
C GLY A 227 5.70 -18.43 4.72
N MET A 228 4.97 -19.48 4.34
CA MET A 228 3.93 -19.41 3.31
C MET A 228 2.83 -18.42 3.68
N ASN A 229 2.34 -18.45 4.93
CA ASN A 229 1.32 -17.52 5.40
C ASN A 229 1.83 -16.09 5.47
N THR A 230 3.10 -15.88 5.86
CA THR A 230 3.68 -14.53 5.85
C THR A 230 3.81 -14.00 4.43
N LEU A 231 4.42 -14.73 3.51
CA LEU A 231 4.63 -14.29 2.11
C LEU A 231 3.30 -13.95 1.41
N THR A 232 2.26 -14.76 1.64
CA THR A 232 0.93 -14.55 1.05
C THR A 232 0.06 -13.54 1.80
N GLY A 233 0.62 -12.83 2.78
CA GLY A 233 -0.11 -11.83 3.57
C GLY A 233 -1.21 -12.41 4.44
N ARG A 234 -1.17 -13.70 4.79
CA ARG A 234 -2.11 -14.38 5.70
C ARG A 234 -1.70 -14.32 7.18
N ALA A 235 -0.47 -13.92 7.49
CA ALA A 235 0.00 -13.79 8.86
C ALA A 235 0.94 -12.60 9.08
N LEU A 236 1.12 -12.21 10.35
CA LEU A 236 1.91 -11.04 10.78
C LEU A 236 3.32 -11.38 11.29
N HIS A 237 3.74 -12.63 11.20
CA HIS A 237 4.98 -13.11 11.84
C HIS A 237 6.25 -12.44 11.30
N GLY A 238 6.32 -12.17 10.00
CA GLY A 238 7.39 -11.37 9.38
C GLY A 238 7.12 -9.85 9.37
N GLY A 239 6.07 -9.39 10.03
CA GLY A 239 5.72 -7.98 10.10
C GLY A 239 4.62 -7.52 9.15
N TRP A 240 4.12 -6.32 9.43
CA TRP A 240 2.86 -5.83 8.87
C TRP A 240 2.86 -5.58 7.36
N HIS A 241 4.02 -5.25 6.77
CA HIS A 241 4.09 -4.93 5.33
C HIS A 241 3.91 -6.17 4.44
N PHE A 242 4.08 -7.38 4.99
CA PHE A 242 3.68 -8.61 4.30
C PHE A 242 2.16 -8.76 4.24
N ARG A 243 1.45 -8.49 5.34
CA ARG A 243 -0.02 -8.54 5.44
C ARG A 243 -0.70 -7.51 4.54
N PHE A 244 -0.21 -6.28 4.57
CA PHE A 244 -0.76 -5.19 3.79
C PHE A 244 -0.07 -5.12 2.43
N ASN A 245 -0.35 -6.11 1.57
CA ASN A 245 0.15 -6.23 0.20
C ASN A 245 -0.79 -5.54 -0.82
N TYR A 246 -0.50 -5.63 -2.12
CA TYR A 246 -1.33 -4.99 -3.15
C TYR A 246 -2.76 -5.51 -3.16
N LEU A 247 -2.97 -6.81 -2.93
CA LEU A 247 -4.31 -7.38 -2.80
C LEU A 247 -5.12 -6.69 -1.68
N HIS A 248 -4.50 -6.46 -0.51
CA HIS A 248 -5.15 -5.71 0.57
C HIS A 248 -5.58 -4.31 0.14
N TYR A 249 -4.68 -3.54 -0.49
CA TYR A 249 -5.01 -2.17 -0.90
C TYR A 249 -6.04 -2.13 -2.02
N LYS A 250 -5.96 -3.03 -3.02
CA LYS A 250 -6.97 -3.15 -4.09
C LYS A 250 -8.35 -3.47 -3.52
N ASN A 251 -8.45 -4.46 -2.62
CA ASN A 251 -9.70 -4.84 -1.96
C ASN A 251 -10.32 -3.69 -1.16
N TYR A 252 -9.48 -2.86 -0.53
CA TYR A 252 -9.95 -1.69 0.21
C TYR A 252 -10.42 -0.55 -0.71
N THR A 253 -9.82 -0.40 -1.88
CA THR A 253 -10.00 0.75 -2.77
C THR A 253 -10.84 0.42 -3.99
N MET A 254 -10.18 -0.10 -5.04
CA MET A 254 -10.72 -0.32 -6.38
C MET A 254 -11.92 -1.26 -6.38
N ASP A 255 -11.97 -2.22 -5.46
CA ASP A 255 -13.09 -3.18 -5.38
C ASP A 255 -14.30 -2.59 -4.64
N GLN A 256 -14.08 -1.63 -3.73
CA GLN A 256 -15.16 -0.94 -3.01
C GLN A 256 -15.69 0.27 -3.78
N SER A 257 -14.81 0.95 -4.51
CA SER A 257 -15.13 2.15 -5.29
C SER A 257 -14.60 2.02 -6.72
N PRO A 258 -15.20 1.15 -7.56
CA PRO A 258 -14.71 0.87 -8.91
C PRO A 258 -14.73 2.09 -9.83
N ASP A 259 -15.60 3.07 -9.58
CA ASP A 259 -15.74 4.28 -10.40
C ASP A 259 -14.66 5.34 -10.13
N HIS A 260 -13.85 5.19 -9.08
CA HIS A 260 -12.72 6.09 -8.85
C HIS A 260 -11.67 5.92 -9.95
N ALA A 261 -11.12 7.04 -10.41
CA ALA A 261 -9.94 7.01 -11.26
C ALA A 261 -8.74 6.48 -10.45
N VAL A 262 -7.75 5.93 -11.15
CA VAL A 262 -6.51 5.44 -10.53
C VAL A 262 -5.34 6.22 -11.10
N ALA A 263 -4.45 6.67 -10.22
CA ALA A 263 -3.16 7.24 -10.53
C ALA A 263 -2.08 6.50 -9.73
N VAL A 264 -0.85 6.51 -10.24
CA VAL A 264 0.26 5.72 -9.72
C VAL A 264 1.56 6.54 -9.70
N ILE A 265 2.32 6.42 -8.62
CA ILE A 265 3.73 6.81 -8.54
C ILE A 265 4.54 5.52 -8.33
N ARG A 266 5.38 5.17 -9.31
CA ARG A 266 6.29 4.02 -9.26
C ARG A 266 7.54 4.39 -8.48
N THR A 267 8.02 3.51 -7.61
CA THR A 267 9.24 3.75 -6.80
C THR A 267 10.47 3.89 -7.69
N GLU A 268 10.49 3.15 -8.79
CA GLU A 268 11.54 3.10 -9.80
C GLU A 268 11.67 4.45 -10.54
N HIS A 269 10.55 5.17 -10.69
CA HIS A 269 10.43 6.44 -11.42
C HIS A 269 9.88 7.57 -10.54
N LEU A 270 10.12 7.51 -9.22
CA LEU A 270 9.35 8.25 -8.22
C LEU A 270 9.22 9.75 -8.52
N TRP A 271 10.33 10.43 -8.82
CA TRP A 271 10.29 11.86 -9.09
C TRP A 271 9.78 12.20 -10.49
N ASP A 272 10.00 11.33 -11.48
CA ASP A 272 9.47 11.53 -12.83
C ASP A 272 7.94 11.44 -12.82
N ASP A 273 7.39 10.42 -12.16
CA ASP A 273 5.94 10.23 -12.01
C ASP A 273 5.32 11.37 -11.16
N VAL A 274 6.00 11.86 -10.12
CA VAL A 274 5.56 13.00 -9.30
C VAL A 274 5.52 14.30 -10.11
N VAL A 275 6.59 14.58 -10.86
CA VAL A 275 6.69 15.78 -11.72
C VAL A 275 5.65 15.73 -12.82
N HIS A 276 5.47 14.58 -13.46
CA HIS A 276 4.46 14.38 -14.49
C HIS A 276 3.05 14.59 -13.95
N LEU A 277 2.72 13.96 -12.81
CA LEU A 277 1.41 14.08 -12.18
C LEU A 277 1.11 15.52 -11.73
N ASP A 278 2.09 16.24 -11.17
CA ASP A 278 1.89 17.65 -10.82
C ASP A 278 1.55 18.51 -12.05
N LYS A 279 2.22 18.28 -13.18
CA LYS A 279 1.91 18.97 -14.45
C LYS A 279 0.51 18.63 -14.96
N LEU A 280 0.09 17.35 -14.89
CA LEU A 280 -1.27 16.95 -15.24
C LEU A 280 -2.34 17.63 -14.36
N LEU A 281 -1.98 17.99 -13.13
CA LEU A 281 -2.83 18.72 -12.19
C LEU A 281 -2.77 20.24 -12.36
N GLY A 282 -2.07 20.74 -13.38
CA GLY A 282 -1.92 22.17 -13.66
C GLY A 282 -0.81 22.86 -12.85
N GLY A 283 0.05 22.08 -12.20
CA GLY A 283 1.27 22.56 -11.55
C GLY A 283 2.42 22.77 -12.53
N THR A 284 3.57 23.19 -12.00
CA THR A 284 4.78 23.45 -12.81
C THR A 284 5.66 22.21 -12.94
N GLY A 285 5.47 21.21 -12.06
CA GLY A 285 6.40 20.11 -11.86
C GLY A 285 7.74 20.54 -11.26
N ASP A 286 7.82 21.73 -10.67
CA ASP A 286 9.02 22.19 -9.96
C ASP A 286 8.88 21.92 -8.46
N PHE A 287 9.66 20.94 -7.99
CA PHE A 287 9.74 20.58 -6.57
C PHE A 287 11.03 21.09 -5.92
N GLY A 288 11.84 21.88 -6.62
CA GLY A 288 13.10 22.45 -6.13
C GLY A 288 13.99 21.38 -5.48
N ASN A 289 14.43 21.66 -4.25
CA ASN A 289 15.32 20.80 -3.46
C ASN A 289 14.68 19.48 -2.97
N LEU A 290 13.36 19.30 -3.12
CA LEU A 290 12.72 18.03 -2.81
C LEU A 290 13.02 16.99 -3.90
N THR A 291 13.22 17.43 -5.14
CA THR A 291 13.51 16.54 -6.27
C THR A 291 14.74 15.67 -5.97
N GLY A 292 14.60 14.36 -6.13
CA GLY A 292 15.67 13.39 -5.87
C GLY A 292 15.80 12.96 -4.40
N THR A 293 15.06 13.56 -3.46
CA THR A 293 15.04 13.10 -2.06
C THR A 293 14.44 11.69 -1.96
N LYS A 294 14.94 10.91 -1.00
CA LYS A 294 14.49 9.53 -0.73
C LYS A 294 14.48 9.29 0.77
N SER A 295 13.35 8.84 1.29
CA SER A 295 13.23 8.35 2.67
C SER A 295 13.32 6.82 2.66
N THR A 296 14.51 6.30 2.94
CA THR A 296 14.86 4.88 2.76
C THR A 296 14.69 4.03 4.02
N HIS A 297 14.45 4.65 5.18
CA HIS A 297 14.47 3.98 6.50
C HIS A 297 15.76 3.18 6.73
N GLY A 298 16.90 3.69 6.27
CA GLY A 298 18.18 3.03 6.43
C GLY A 298 18.40 1.82 5.53
N SER A 299 17.61 1.64 4.46
CA SER A 299 17.71 0.44 3.62
C SER A 299 19.04 0.25 2.93
N GLU A 300 19.81 1.32 2.77
CA GLU A 300 21.18 1.30 2.27
C GLU A 300 22.15 0.55 3.21
N LYS A 301 21.76 0.27 4.46
CA LYS A 301 22.60 -0.40 5.47
C LYS A 301 22.28 -1.89 5.62
N TYR A 302 21.33 -2.42 4.86
CA TYR A 302 20.94 -3.83 5.00
C TYR A 302 22.08 -4.73 4.51
N GLN A 303 22.58 -5.60 5.39
CA GLN A 303 23.78 -6.43 5.17
C GLN A 303 23.51 -7.71 4.36
N TYR A 304 22.26 -7.96 3.96
CA TYR A 304 21.84 -9.25 3.40
C TYR A 304 21.61 -9.16 1.89
N ASN A 305 21.75 -10.32 1.23
CA ASN A 305 21.61 -10.42 -0.21
C ASN A 305 20.22 -9.92 -0.65
N ASN A 306 20.20 -8.90 -1.50
CA ASN A 306 18.98 -8.38 -2.13
C ASN A 306 18.62 -9.16 -3.41
N GLU A 307 19.47 -10.10 -3.82
CA GLU A 307 19.27 -10.93 -5.00
C GLU A 307 18.60 -12.24 -4.60
N LEU A 308 17.62 -12.64 -5.40
CA LEU A 308 16.97 -13.93 -5.31
C LEU A 308 17.47 -14.82 -6.45
N SER A 309 17.67 -16.10 -6.19
CA SER A 309 17.93 -17.04 -7.27
C SER A 309 16.74 -17.07 -8.24
N GLU A 310 17.00 -17.34 -9.51
CA GLU A 310 15.95 -17.41 -10.55
C GLU A 310 14.84 -18.39 -10.12
N SER A 311 15.23 -19.57 -9.65
CA SER A 311 14.29 -20.59 -9.22
C SER A 311 13.44 -20.20 -7.99
N ASN A 312 13.98 -19.38 -7.08
CA ASN A 312 13.23 -18.82 -5.97
C ASN A 312 12.32 -17.67 -6.41
N THR A 313 12.75 -16.88 -7.39
CA THR A 313 11.93 -15.83 -8.00
C THR A 313 10.71 -16.43 -8.68
N VAL A 314 10.87 -17.48 -9.50
CA VAL A 314 9.75 -18.21 -10.12
C VAL A 314 8.81 -18.79 -9.07
N PHE A 315 9.34 -19.39 -8.00
CA PHE A 315 8.52 -19.87 -6.88
C PHE A 315 7.67 -18.77 -6.26
N LEU A 316 8.26 -17.60 -6.00
CA LEU A 316 7.52 -16.46 -5.48
C LEU A 316 6.44 -15.99 -6.44
N CYS A 317 6.72 -15.90 -7.75
CA CYS A 317 5.73 -15.48 -8.72
C CYS A 317 4.50 -16.39 -8.73
N CYS A 318 4.72 -17.70 -8.63
CA CYS A 318 3.65 -18.67 -8.47
C CYS A 318 2.90 -18.49 -7.15
N LEU A 319 3.61 -18.34 -6.03
CA LEU A 319 3.01 -18.20 -4.72
C LEU A 319 2.18 -16.91 -4.59
N LEU A 320 2.65 -15.82 -5.19
CA LEU A 320 2.13 -14.47 -5.04
C LEU A 320 1.18 -14.04 -6.17
N HIS A 321 0.74 -14.95 -7.04
CA HIS A 321 -0.10 -14.66 -8.22
C HIS A 321 -1.22 -13.63 -7.97
N LYS A 322 -1.97 -13.73 -6.85
CA LYS A 322 -3.04 -12.77 -6.51
C LYS A 322 -2.54 -11.35 -6.22
N ASP A 323 -1.37 -11.24 -5.60
CA ASP A 323 -0.75 -9.94 -5.32
C ASP A 323 -0.18 -9.32 -6.59
N LEU A 324 0.40 -10.15 -7.47
CA LEU A 324 0.90 -9.75 -8.79
C LEU A 324 -0.24 -9.30 -9.71
N GLU A 325 -1.36 -10.03 -9.72
CA GLU A 325 -2.57 -9.64 -10.44
C GLU A 325 -3.14 -8.31 -9.92
N SER A 326 -3.09 -8.09 -8.60
CA SER A 326 -3.52 -6.83 -8.00
C SER A 326 -2.63 -5.66 -8.41
N TYR A 327 -1.31 -5.85 -8.42
CA TYR A 327 -0.36 -4.87 -8.95
C TYR A 327 -0.63 -4.56 -10.42
N GLN A 328 -0.80 -5.59 -11.26
CA GLN A 328 -1.10 -5.42 -12.67
C GLN A 328 -2.40 -4.63 -12.89
N ALA A 329 -3.46 -4.94 -12.14
CA ALA A 329 -4.71 -4.20 -12.21
C ALA A 329 -4.56 -2.71 -11.85
N ILE A 330 -3.70 -2.39 -10.86
CA ILE A 330 -3.38 -1.01 -10.48
C ILE A 330 -2.65 -0.29 -11.62
N ILE A 331 -1.61 -0.91 -12.20
CA ILE A 331 -0.83 -0.33 -13.31
C ILE A 331 -1.71 -0.08 -14.54
N LEU A 332 -2.49 -1.07 -14.96
CA LEU A 332 -3.34 -0.95 -16.15
C LEU A 332 -4.37 0.17 -16.02
N ARG A 333 -4.93 0.37 -14.82
CA ARG A 333 -5.91 1.44 -14.54
C ARG A 333 -5.29 2.82 -14.31
N ALA A 334 -3.97 2.93 -14.17
CA ALA A 334 -3.31 4.21 -13.95
C ALA A 334 -3.52 5.16 -15.14
N LEU A 335 -4.14 6.32 -14.90
CA LEU A 335 -4.42 7.31 -15.95
C LEU A 335 -3.22 8.21 -16.26
N ASN A 336 -2.27 8.31 -15.35
CA ASN A 336 -1.07 9.15 -15.48
C ASN A 336 0.15 8.39 -16.00
N LEU A 337 0.00 7.11 -16.36
CA LEU A 337 1.04 6.34 -17.03
C LEU A 337 0.66 6.19 -18.50
N GLU A 338 1.61 6.49 -19.38
CA GLU A 338 1.43 6.29 -20.81
C GLU A 338 1.46 4.80 -21.16
N TYR A 339 1.11 4.46 -22.40
CA TYR A 339 1.08 3.07 -22.86
C TYR A 339 2.43 2.37 -22.67
N ASP A 340 3.54 3.02 -23.05
CA ASP A 340 4.89 2.46 -22.94
C ASP A 340 5.32 2.29 -21.47
N ASP A 341 4.94 3.20 -20.58
CA ASP A 341 5.21 3.08 -19.13
C ASP A 341 4.55 1.84 -18.52
N LYS A 342 3.31 1.55 -18.94
CA LYS A 342 2.57 0.36 -18.50
C LYS A 342 3.20 -0.90 -19.05
N GLN A 343 3.57 -0.89 -20.35
CA GLN A 343 4.24 -2.02 -20.99
C GLN A 343 5.58 -2.32 -20.32
N GLU A 344 6.40 -1.30 -20.03
CA GLU A 344 7.68 -1.46 -19.35
C GLU A 344 7.48 -2.08 -17.94
N ALA A 345 6.58 -1.51 -17.13
CA ALA A 345 6.36 -1.97 -15.77
C ALA A 345 5.87 -3.42 -15.70
N LEU A 346 4.93 -3.80 -16.57
CA LEU A 346 4.39 -5.16 -16.62
C LEU A 346 5.37 -6.15 -17.28
N GLY A 347 6.04 -5.74 -18.36
CA GLY A 347 7.02 -6.55 -19.07
C GLY A 347 8.21 -6.90 -18.17
N HIS A 348 8.70 -5.95 -17.37
CA HIS A 348 9.76 -6.20 -16.40
C HIS A 348 9.35 -7.26 -15.36
N LEU A 349 8.11 -7.19 -14.85
CA LEU A 349 7.58 -8.19 -13.91
C LEU A 349 7.47 -9.59 -14.55
N LEU A 350 6.93 -9.69 -15.77
CA LEU A 350 6.81 -10.98 -16.47
C LEU A 350 8.16 -11.61 -16.77
N ASN A 351 9.11 -10.80 -17.26
CA ASN A 351 10.48 -11.25 -17.52
C ASN A 351 11.14 -11.78 -16.23
N ARG A 352 11.01 -11.03 -15.12
CA ARG A 352 11.52 -11.47 -13.81
C ARG A 352 10.91 -12.80 -13.35
N CYS A 353 9.64 -13.03 -13.67
CA CYS A 353 8.93 -14.27 -13.37
C CYS A 353 9.21 -15.42 -14.36
N GLN A 354 10.14 -15.23 -15.31
CA GLN A 354 10.49 -16.22 -16.36
C GLN A 354 9.26 -16.69 -17.14
N VAL A 355 8.29 -15.78 -17.33
CA VAL A 355 7.15 -16.04 -18.21
C VAL A 355 7.68 -16.01 -19.63
N LYS A 356 7.74 -17.19 -20.27
CA LYS A 356 8.17 -17.29 -21.65
C LYS A 356 7.19 -16.51 -22.53
N ALA A 357 7.65 -15.42 -23.14
CA ALA A 357 7.02 -14.92 -24.34
C ALA A 357 7.01 -16.06 -25.36
N THR A 358 5.85 -16.35 -25.95
CA THR A 358 5.83 -17.22 -27.14
C THR A 358 6.70 -16.59 -28.23
N GLU A 359 7.27 -17.38 -29.15
CA GLU A 359 8.23 -16.93 -30.18
C GLU A 359 7.75 -15.76 -31.07
N ASP A 360 6.47 -15.37 -30.96
CA ASP A 360 5.90 -14.13 -31.47
C ASP A 360 5.87 -13.07 -30.35
N ASP A 361 7.05 -12.53 -30.03
CA ASP A 361 7.29 -11.62 -28.89
C ASP A 361 6.81 -10.18 -29.19
N THR A 362 5.49 -10.05 -29.35
CA THR A 362 4.77 -8.77 -29.48
C THR A 362 3.52 -8.75 -28.59
N THR A 363 3.54 -9.45 -27.44
CA THR A 363 2.34 -9.51 -26.57
C THR A 363 2.07 -8.12 -25.98
N ASP A 364 0.99 -7.50 -26.44
CA ASP A 364 0.52 -6.22 -25.93
C ASP A 364 -0.14 -6.41 -24.55
N LEU A 365 0.65 -6.29 -23.47
CA LEU A 365 0.16 -6.48 -22.10
C LEU A 365 -0.91 -5.48 -21.64
N VAL A 366 -1.09 -4.38 -22.38
CA VAL A 366 -2.08 -3.36 -22.06
C VAL A 366 -3.42 -3.72 -22.70
N GLN A 367 -3.42 -4.22 -23.94
CA GLN A 367 -4.64 -4.67 -24.62
C GLN A 367 -5.04 -6.09 -24.23
N ASP A 368 -4.07 -6.97 -23.99
CA ASP A 368 -4.24 -8.37 -23.60
C ASP A 368 -3.52 -8.64 -22.25
N PRO A 369 -4.13 -8.25 -21.12
CA PRO A 369 -3.53 -8.44 -19.80
C PRO A 369 -3.22 -9.89 -19.48
N PHE A 370 -2.04 -10.13 -18.90
CA PHE A 370 -1.59 -11.46 -18.51
C PHE A 370 -2.45 -12.07 -17.38
N SER A 371 -2.81 -13.35 -17.49
CA SER A 371 -3.56 -14.08 -16.47
C SER A 371 -2.63 -14.77 -15.46
N TRP A 372 -2.48 -14.16 -14.28
CA TRP A 372 -1.68 -14.73 -13.19
C TRP A 372 -2.30 -15.99 -12.59
N GLU A 373 -3.63 -16.14 -12.66
CA GLU A 373 -4.33 -17.36 -12.23
C GLU A 373 -4.02 -18.53 -13.19
N GLU A 374 -4.02 -18.29 -14.51
CA GLU A 374 -3.61 -19.31 -15.47
C GLU A 374 -2.13 -19.66 -15.32
N PHE A 375 -1.27 -18.66 -15.10
CA PHE A 375 0.14 -18.88 -14.80
C PHE A 375 0.34 -19.74 -13.55
N ARG A 376 -0.42 -19.49 -12.48
CA ARG A 376 -0.41 -20.29 -11.25
C ARG A 376 -0.73 -21.76 -11.52
N GLN A 377 -1.53 -22.07 -12.53
CA GLN A 377 -1.93 -23.42 -12.92
C GLN A 377 -0.98 -24.06 -13.94
N SER A 378 -0.05 -23.27 -14.51
CA SER A 378 0.93 -23.73 -15.50
C SER A 378 1.84 -24.84 -15.00
N GLN A 379 2.49 -25.56 -15.93
CA GLN A 379 3.47 -26.59 -15.58
C GLN A 379 4.64 -26.00 -14.76
N VAL A 380 5.10 -24.79 -15.10
CA VAL A 380 6.18 -24.09 -14.38
C VAL A 380 5.84 -23.94 -12.90
N CYS A 381 4.63 -23.47 -12.58
CA CYS A 381 4.21 -23.33 -11.19
C CYS A 381 3.91 -24.66 -10.50
N ARG A 382 3.42 -25.65 -11.24
CA ARG A 382 3.21 -27.01 -10.72
C ARG A 382 4.52 -27.68 -10.30
N GLU A 383 5.59 -27.47 -11.05
CA GLU A 383 6.94 -27.96 -10.74
C GLU A 383 7.58 -27.15 -9.60
N SER A 384 7.48 -25.81 -9.66
CA SER A 384 8.12 -24.92 -8.69
C SER A 384 7.52 -25.06 -7.28
N LEU A 385 6.19 -25.14 -7.16
CA LEU A 385 5.52 -25.27 -5.85
C LEU A 385 5.52 -26.72 -5.33
N GLY A 386 5.78 -27.71 -6.18
CA GLY A 386 5.75 -29.12 -5.81
C GLY A 386 4.46 -29.53 -5.09
N ASN A 387 4.62 -30.09 -3.88
CA ASN A 387 3.52 -30.56 -3.03
C ASN A 387 2.89 -29.48 -2.14
N LEU A 388 3.37 -28.23 -2.17
CA LEU A 388 2.90 -27.14 -1.31
C LEU A 388 1.60 -26.47 -1.82
N ARG A 389 0.80 -27.21 -2.59
CA ARG A 389 -0.39 -26.69 -3.28
C ARG A 389 -1.51 -26.30 -2.33
#